data_AF-A0A074XMH4-F1
#
_entry.id   AF-A0A074XMH4-F1
#
_cell.length_a   1.000
_cell.length_b   1.000
_cell.length_c   1.000
_cell.angle_alpha   90.00
_cell.angle_beta   90.00
_cell.angle_gamma   90.00
#
_symmetry.space_group_name_H-M   'P 1'
#
loop_
_entity.id
_entity.type
_entity.pdbx_description
1 polymer ?
#
loop_
_entity_poly.entity_id
_entity_poly.type
_entity_poly.pdbx_seq_one_letter_code
_entity_poly.pdbx_strand_id
1 'polypeptide(L)'
;ERVESEGTPPFRVDVHKDLLCWFSSYYDAALYGQFAEANTTSFTLDLDGEAARLFVVWLYSGRIITLEEDTTFPLYIFADKHDLLALRRSII
;
A
#
# COMPACT_ATOMS: atom_id res chain seq x y z
N GLU A 1 13.65 -25.65 23.40
CA GLU A 1 12.36 -25.69 22.68
C GLU A 1 12.09 -24.31 22.13
N ARG A 2 12.12 -24.14 20.80
CA ARG A 2 11.76 -22.88 20.14
C ARG A 2 10.32 -23.06 19.69
N VAL A 3 9.39 -22.43 20.41
CA VAL A 3 7.98 -22.39 20.01
C VAL A 3 7.91 -21.47 18.79
N GLU A 4 7.92 -22.07 17.61
CA GLU A 4 7.46 -21.43 16.37
C GLU A 4 6.00 -21.06 16.61
N SER A 5 5.78 -19.79 16.93
CA SER A 5 4.44 -19.22 17.05
C SER A 5 3.83 -19.28 15.65
N GLU A 6 2.68 -19.94 15.51
CA GLU A 6 1.94 -20.00 14.25
C GLU A 6 1.64 -18.58 13.77
N GLY A 7 2.52 -18.07 12.91
CA GLY A 7 2.47 -16.70 12.41
C GLY A 7 1.31 -16.57 11.44
N THR A 8 0.44 -15.59 11.68
CA THR A 8 -0.59 -15.17 10.73
C THR A 8 0.05 -15.05 9.33
N PRO A 9 -0.55 -15.66 8.29
CA PRO A 9 0.01 -15.59 6.95
C PRO A 9 0.15 -14.12 6.51
N PRO A 10 1.22 -13.76 5.78
CA PRO A 10 1.42 -12.40 5.32
C PRO A 10 0.23 -11.97 4.45
N PHE A 11 -0.29 -10.77 4.69
CA PHE A 11 -1.35 -10.19 3.88
C PHE A 11 -0.88 -10.05 2.43
N ARG A 12 -1.65 -10.63 1.50
CA ARG A 12 -1.38 -10.57 0.06
C ARG A 12 -2.67 -10.23 -0.67
N VAL A 13 -2.55 -9.34 -1.64
CA VAL A 13 -3.68 -8.83 -2.41
C VAL A 13 -3.20 -8.44 -3.80
N ASP A 14 -4.01 -8.76 -4.80
CA ASP A 14 -3.78 -8.32 -6.17
C ASP A 14 -4.52 -6.99 -6.41
N VAL A 15 -3.81 -6.01 -6.97
CA VAL A 15 -4.37 -4.70 -7.32
C VAL A 15 -4.14 -4.40 -8.79
N HIS A 16 -5.04 -3.60 -9.38
CA HIS A 16 -4.90 -3.18 -10.76
C HIS A 16 -3.70 -2.24 -10.89
N LYS A 17 -2.72 -2.63 -11.72
CA LYS A 17 -1.52 -1.87 -12.01
C LYS A 17 -1.82 -0.44 -12.46
N ASP A 18 -2.70 -0.30 -13.43
CA ASP A 18 -3.06 1.01 -14.00
C ASP A 18 -3.73 1.92 -12.97
N LEU A 19 -4.54 1.35 -12.07
CA LEU A 19 -5.17 2.09 -10.98
C LEU A 19 -4.12 2.60 -9.99
N LEU A 20 -3.15 1.74 -9.64
CA LEU A 20 -2.06 2.12 -8.75
C LEU A 20 -1.19 3.24 -9.34
N CYS A 21 -0.82 3.12 -10.61
CA CYS A 21 -0.05 4.13 -11.35
C CYS A 21 -0.85 5.43 -11.53
N TRP A 22 -2.18 5.37 -11.68
CA TRP A 22 -3.02 6.56 -11.75
C TRP A 22 -2.93 7.43 -10.50
N PHE A 23 -2.84 6.80 -9.33
CA PHE A 23 -2.76 7.51 -8.05
C PHE A 23 -1.34 7.90 -7.62
N SER A 24 -0.31 7.33 -8.24
CA SER A 24 1.08 7.48 -7.81
C SER A 24 2.04 7.50 -8.99
N SER A 25 2.72 8.64 -9.15
CA SER A 25 3.80 8.79 -10.13
C SER A 25 5.00 7.88 -9.80
N TYR A 26 5.20 7.56 -8.52
CA TYR A 26 6.22 6.61 -8.06
C TYR A 26 5.98 5.22 -8.65
N TYR A 27 4.76 4.69 -8.55
CA TYR A 27 4.44 3.37 -9.09
C TYR A 27 4.39 3.35 -10.62
N ASP A 28 4.00 4.45 -11.26
CA ASP A 28 4.14 4.60 -12.71
C ASP A 28 5.61 4.46 -13.14
N ALA A 29 6.52 5.20 -12.51
CA ALA A 29 7.95 5.11 -12.79
C ALA A 29 8.55 3.75 -12.41
N ALA A 30 8.16 3.16 -11.28
CA ALA A 30 8.70 1.88 -10.82
C ALA A 30 8.25 0.71 -11.72
N LEU A 31 7.00 0.71 -12.16
CA LEU A 31 6.42 -0.42 -12.87
C LEU A 31 6.41 -0.30 -14.40
N TYR A 32 6.47 0.92 -14.94
CA TYR A 32 6.57 1.17 -16.39
C TYR A 32 7.91 1.80 -16.80
N GLY A 33 8.75 2.19 -15.85
CA GLY A 33 10.09 2.70 -16.12
C GLY A 33 11.13 1.60 -16.36
N GLN A 34 12.40 1.98 -16.28
CA GLN A 34 13.53 1.09 -16.57
C GLN A 34 14.07 0.37 -15.33
N PHE A 35 13.31 0.37 -14.23
CA PHE A 35 13.72 -0.26 -12.97
C PHE A 35 13.45 -1.77 -12.98
N ALA A 36 14.13 -2.50 -12.08
CA ALA A 36 13.95 -3.95 -11.94
C ALA A 36 12.51 -4.31 -11.50
N GLU A 37 11.81 -3.39 -10.81
CA GLU A 37 10.40 -3.59 -10.44
C GLU A 37 9.47 -3.65 -11.66
N ALA A 38 9.83 -3.09 -12.82
CA ALA A 38 9.02 -3.16 -14.04
C ALA A 38 8.85 -4.60 -14.56
N ASN A 39 9.79 -5.49 -14.22
CA ASN A 39 9.73 -6.91 -14.57
C ASN A 39 9.15 -7.78 -13.43
N THR A 40 8.66 -7.15 -12.36
CA THR A 40 8.16 -7.84 -11.17
C THR A 40 6.63 -7.68 -11.07
N THR A 41 5.92 -8.77 -10.81
CA THR A 41 4.45 -8.78 -10.68
C THR A 41 3.96 -8.60 -9.23
N SER A 42 4.88 -8.64 -8.25
CA SER A 42 4.56 -8.52 -6.83
C SER A 42 5.68 -7.84 -6.05
N PHE A 43 5.34 -6.92 -5.15
CA PHE A 43 6.30 -6.29 -4.25
C PHE A 43 5.69 -6.18 -2.84
N THR A 44 6.57 -6.05 -1.84
CA THR A 44 6.17 -5.92 -0.44
C THR A 44 5.91 -4.45 -0.12
N LEU A 45 4.81 -4.17 0.58
CA LEU A 45 4.53 -2.86 1.15
C LEU A 45 5.11 -2.77 2.56
N ASP A 46 5.63 -1.61 2.92
CA ASP A 46 6.08 -1.31 4.30
C ASP A 46 4.87 -0.91 5.16
N LEU A 47 3.86 -1.78 5.20
CA LEU A 47 2.60 -1.62 5.92
C LEU A 47 2.28 -2.93 6.64
N ASP A 48 1.65 -2.81 7.81
CA ASP A 48 1.04 -3.95 8.47
C ASP A 48 -0.24 -4.39 7.72
N GLY A 49 -0.81 -5.52 8.11
CA GLY A 49 -1.96 -6.11 7.42
C GLY A 49 -3.20 -5.20 7.43
N GLU A 50 -3.40 -4.42 8.47
CA GLU A 50 -4.55 -3.52 8.59
C GLU A 50 -4.38 -2.27 7.73
N ALA A 51 -3.23 -1.59 7.82
CA ALA A 51 -2.95 -0.45 6.95
C ALA A 51 -2.96 -0.84 5.47
N ALA A 52 -2.43 -2.02 5.12
CA ALA A 52 -2.44 -2.52 3.75
C ALA A 52 -3.87 -2.79 3.25
N ARG A 53 -4.75 -3.35 4.10
CA ARG A 53 -6.16 -3.57 3.75
C ARG A 53 -6.88 -2.24 3.56
N LEU A 54 -6.65 -1.27 4.44
CA LEU A 54 -7.26 0.05 4.34
C LEU A 54 -6.80 0.80 3.09
N PHE A 55 -5.52 0.71 2.75
CA PHE A 55 -4.96 1.22 1.51
C PHE A 55 -5.69 0.65 0.29
N VAL A 56 -5.92 -0.67 0.23
CA VAL A 56 -6.64 -1.30 -0.89
C VAL A 56 -8.09 -0.83 -0.97
N VAL A 57 -8.79 -0.77 0.17
CA VAL A 57 -10.16 -0.26 0.22
C VAL A 57 -10.21 1.17 -0.31
N TRP A 58 -9.28 2.02 0.11
CA TRP A 58 -9.16 3.38 -0.40
C TRP A 58 -8.83 3.42 -1.89
N LEU A 59 -7.92 2.57 -2.37
CA LEU A 59 -7.50 2.54 -3.78
C LEU A 59 -8.68 2.31 -4.73
N TYR A 60 -9.63 1.45 -4.34
CA TYR A 60 -10.82 1.15 -5.15
C TYR A 60 -12.02 2.05 -4.87
N SER A 61 -12.17 2.57 -3.65
CA SER A 61 -13.35 3.38 -3.27
C SER A 61 -13.10 4.89 -3.30
N GLY A 62 -11.83 5.31 -3.30
CA GLY A 62 -11.39 6.69 -3.06
C GLY A 62 -11.68 7.20 -1.66
N ARG A 63 -12.03 6.34 -0.69
CA ARG A 63 -12.47 6.74 0.66
C ARG A 63 -11.81 5.92 1.75
N ILE A 64 -11.51 6.59 2.86
CA ILE A 64 -11.12 5.96 4.13
C ILE A 64 -12.40 5.80 4.96
N ILE A 65 -12.74 4.56 5.32
CA ILE A 65 -13.99 4.25 6.05
C ILE A 65 -13.78 4.36 7.57
N THR A 66 -12.70 3.76 8.05
CA THR A 66 -12.28 3.76 9.45
C THR A 66 -10.76 3.90 9.48
N LEU A 67 -10.27 4.84 10.27
CA LEU A 67 -8.84 5.07 10.45
C LEU A 67 -8.54 5.07 11.95
N GLU A 68 -7.75 4.10 12.40
CA GLU A 68 -7.31 4.02 13.78
C GLU A 68 -6.05 4.88 13.98
N GLU A 69 -5.80 5.35 15.20
CA GLU A 69 -4.63 6.19 15.52
C GLU A 69 -3.33 5.46 15.17
N ASP A 70 -3.25 4.16 15.46
CA ASP A 70 -2.09 3.31 15.18
C ASP A 70 -1.86 3.11 13.67
N THR A 71 -2.91 3.20 12.84
CA THR A 71 -2.83 3.08 11.37
C THR A 71 -2.60 4.43 10.68
N THR A 72 -3.01 5.53 11.32
CA THR A 72 -3.00 6.88 10.74
C THR A 72 -1.60 7.31 10.30
N PHE A 73 -0.63 7.27 11.22
CA PHE A 73 0.72 7.72 10.94
C PHE A 73 1.46 6.82 9.94
N PRO A 74 1.46 5.48 10.10
CA PRO A 74 2.07 4.59 9.11
C PRO A 74 1.49 4.76 7.70
N LEU A 75 0.17 4.85 7.59
CA LEU A 75 -0.50 5.03 6.29
C LEU A 75 -0.17 6.39 5.67
N TYR A 76 -0.07 7.45 6.48
CA TYR A 76 0.33 8.78 6.00
C TYR A 76 1.78 8.80 5.50
N ILE A 77 2.72 8.24 6.27
CA ILE A 77 4.14 8.16 5.89
C ILE A 77 4.29 7.33 4.62
N PHE A 78 3.60 6.20 4.53
CA PHE A 78 3.53 5.39 3.32
C PHE A 78 3.01 6.20 2.12
N ALA A 79 1.90 6.92 2.30
CA ALA A 79 1.32 7.75 1.25
C ALA A 79 2.29 8.83 0.75
N ASP A 80 3.05 9.45 1.65
CA ASP A 80 4.06 10.44 1.31
C ASP A 80 5.24 9.81 0.54
N LYS A 81 5.78 8.71 1.06
CA LYS A 81 6.91 7.98 0.48
C LYS A 81 6.64 7.48 -0.94
N HIS A 82 5.40 7.08 -1.22
CA HIS A 82 4.98 6.54 -2.52
C HIS A 82 4.25 7.57 -3.40
N ASP A 83 4.35 8.86 -3.09
CA ASP A 83 3.71 9.95 -3.84
C ASP A 83 2.21 9.76 -4.12
N LEU A 84 1.48 9.24 -3.12
CA LEU A 84 0.04 9.05 -3.17
C LEU A 84 -0.66 10.31 -2.63
N LEU A 85 -0.64 11.41 -3.39
CA LEU A 85 -1.20 12.70 -2.96
C LEU A 85 -2.69 12.61 -2.60
N ALA A 86 -3.47 11.84 -3.36
CA ALA A 86 -4.89 11.65 -3.07
C ALA A 86 -5.12 10.90 -1.75
N LEU A 87 -4.25 9.95 -1.40
CA LEU A 87 -4.34 9.20 -0.14
C LEU A 87 -4.01 10.11 1.04
N ARG A 88 -2.91 10.89 0.96
CA ARG A 88 -2.56 11.88 1.97
C ARG A 88 -3.72 12.83 2.28
N ARG A 89 -4.39 13.33 1.23
CA ARG A 89 -5.57 14.20 1.34
C ARG A 89 -6.82 13.53 1.89
N SER A 90 -6.89 12.20 1.87
CA SER A 90 -8.02 11.45 2.42
C SER A 90 -7.84 11.12 3.90
N ILE A 91 -6.62 11.30 4.44
CA ILE A 91 -6.27 11.05 5.85
C ILE A 91 -6.45 12.31 6.70
N ILE A 92 -6.27 13.51 6.12
CA ILE A 92 -6.44 14.82 6.77
C ILE A 92 -7.82 15.43 6.51
#